data_AF-A0A1J5C2E6-F1
#
_entry.id   AF-A0A1J5C2E6-F1
#
_cell.length_a   1.000
_cell.length_b   1.000
_cell.length_c   1.000
_cell.angle_alpha   90.00
_cell.angle_beta   90.00
_cell.angle_gamma   90.00
#
_symmetry.space_group_name_H-M   'P 1'
#
loop_
_entity.id
_entity.type
_entity.pdbx_description
1 polymer ?
#
loop_
_entity_poly.entity_id
_entity_poly.type
_entity_poly.pdbx_seq_one_letter_code
_entity_poly.pdbx_strand_id
1 'polypeptide(L)'
;MKWDFERIVDTYYKAVYRFVLSMVRNSNDACDITQETFLKVRKYFKNFRGDSSVLTYIYRIAVNETKKFISKKRDFPERVFPSVYSLTTEEYLDLHDVLESLDREDYEIIYLRFFDN
;
A
#
# COMPACT_ATOMS: atom_id res chain seq x y z
N MET A 1 14.92 -17.89 12.84
CA MET A 1 15.23 -17.32 11.51
C MET A 1 15.13 -15.80 11.63
N LYS A 2 16.26 -15.08 11.58
CA LYS A 2 16.25 -13.61 11.56
C LYS A 2 15.79 -13.24 10.15
N TRP A 3 14.58 -12.71 10.02
CA TRP A 3 14.15 -12.12 8.76
C TRP A 3 15.07 -10.96 8.43
N ASP A 4 15.59 -10.96 7.22
CA ASP A 4 16.44 -9.88 6.74
C ASP A 4 15.54 -8.73 6.30
N PHE A 5 15.41 -7.73 7.18
CA PHE A 5 14.59 -6.56 6.91
C PHE A 5 15.10 -5.78 5.70
N GLU A 6 16.42 -5.77 5.45
CA GLU A 6 17.00 -5.10 4.28
C GLU A 6 16.50 -5.76 3.01
N ARG A 7 16.52 -7.10 2.94
CA ARG A 7 15.95 -7.84 1.81
C ARG A 7 14.46 -7.57 1.59
N ILE A 8 13.68 -7.44 2.66
CA ILE A 8 12.25 -7.11 2.57
C ILE A 8 12.09 -5.71 1.95
N VAL A 9 12.86 -4.72 2.42
CA VAL A 9 12.81 -3.36 1.88
C VAL A 9 13.22 -3.37 0.41
N ASP A 10 14.37 -3.95 0.07
CA ASP A 10 14.88 -3.98 -1.31
C ASP A 10 13.91 -4.65 -2.28
N THR A 11 13.20 -5.69 -1.83
CA THR A 11 12.23 -6.42 -2.65
C THR A 11 10.94 -5.65 -2.87
N TYR A 12 10.37 -5.07 -1.80
CA TYR A 12 8.97 -4.60 -1.82
C TYR A 12 8.81 -3.08 -1.84
N TYR A 13 9.86 -2.31 -1.54
CA TYR A 13 9.75 -0.85 -1.38
C TYR A 13 9.15 -0.16 -2.61
N LYS A 14 9.61 -0.52 -3.80
CA LYS A 14 9.14 0.09 -5.05
C LYS A 14 7.65 -0.17 -5.31
N ALA A 15 7.19 -1.40 -5.07
CA ALA A 15 5.78 -1.77 -5.25
C ALA A 15 4.88 -1.01 -4.28
N VAL A 16 5.26 -0.99 -3.00
CA VAL A 16 4.55 -0.30 -1.93
C VAL A 16 4.53 1.21 -2.13
N TYR A 17 5.66 1.81 -2.51
CA TYR A 17 5.73 3.23 -2.83
C TYR A 17 4.79 3.60 -3.97
N ARG A 18 4.76 2.82 -5.06
CA ARG A 18 3.87 3.06 -6.20
C ARG A 18 2.41 2.97 -5.80
N PHE A 19 2.07 1.96 -5.00
CA PHE A 19 0.72 1.76 -4.47
C PHE A 19 0.28 2.94 -3.58
N VAL A 20 1.13 3.39 -2.66
CA VAL A 20 0.81 4.55 -1.82
C VAL A 20 0.73 5.82 -2.67
N LEU A 21 1.64 6.01 -3.64
CA LEU A 21 1.63 7.16 -4.53
C LEU A 21 0.34 7.26 -5.36
N SER A 22 -0.23 6.14 -5.81
CA SER A 22 -1.53 6.16 -6.49
C SER A 22 -2.69 6.48 -5.55
N MET A 23 -2.57 6.22 -4.25
CA MET A 23 -3.56 6.61 -3.23
C MET A 23 -3.50 8.11 -2.87
N VAL A 24 -2.30 8.67 -2.68
CA VAL A 24 -2.13 10.05 -2.16
C VAL A 24 -1.71 11.10 -3.19
N ARG A 25 -1.23 10.68 -4.36
CA ARG A 25 -0.85 11.52 -5.52
C ARG A 25 0.14 12.66 -5.20
N ASN A 26 0.88 12.55 -4.11
CA ASN A 26 1.94 13.46 -3.72
C ASN A 26 3.19 12.64 -3.39
N SER A 27 4.31 12.93 -4.06
CA SER A 27 5.54 12.16 -3.91
C SER A 27 6.15 12.22 -2.52
N ASN A 28 6.03 13.36 -1.83
CA ASN A 28 6.55 13.56 -0.49
C ASN A 28 5.70 12.79 0.52
N ASP A 29 4.37 12.97 0.46
CA ASP A 29 3.44 12.21 1.29
C ASP A 29 3.58 10.70 1.08
N ALA A 30 3.72 10.26 -0.18
CA ALA A 30 3.92 8.86 -0.50
C ALA A 30 5.23 8.30 0.05
N CYS A 31 6.30 9.09 0.00
CA CYS A 31 7.59 8.73 0.59
C CYS A 31 7.44 8.54 2.10
N ASP A 32 6.83 9.51 2.80
CA ASP A 32 6.64 9.50 4.25
C ASP A 32 5.79 8.31 4.70
N ILE A 33 4.65 8.08 4.03
CA ILE A 33 3.76 6.95 4.35
C ILE A 33 4.46 5.61 4.07
N THR A 34 5.23 5.51 2.99
CA THR A 34 6.00 4.29 2.68
C THR A 34 7.04 4.02 3.76
N GLN A 35 7.76 5.04 4.21
CA GLN A 35 8.72 4.89 5.31
C GLN A 35 8.02 4.42 6.59
N GLU A 36 6.93 5.05 7.00
CA GLU A 36 6.13 4.64 8.17
C GLU A 36 5.60 3.21 8.04
N THR A 37 5.21 2.80 6.82
CA THR A 37 4.81 1.43 6.52
C THR A 37 5.94 0.45 6.82
N PHE A 38 7.15 0.69 6.31
CA PHE A 38 8.29 -0.21 6.54
C PHE A 38 8.80 -0.17 7.99
N LEU A 39 8.68 0.95 8.71
CA LEU A 39 8.93 1.00 10.16
C LEU A 39 7.96 0.09 10.92
N LYS A 40 6.68 0.07 10.55
CA LYS A 40 5.70 -0.86 11.11
C LYS A 40 5.97 -2.30 10.72
N VAL A 41 6.33 -2.57 9.47
CA VAL A 41 6.76 -3.90 9.03
C VAL A 41 7.90 -4.37 9.93
N ARG A 42 8.99 -3.60 10.08
CA ARG A 42 10.11 -3.94 10.96
C ARG A 42 9.67 -4.31 12.39
N LYS A 43 8.70 -3.58 12.93
CA LYS A 43 8.19 -3.77 14.29
C LYS A 43 7.34 -5.04 14.44
N TYR A 44 6.49 -5.33 13.45
CA TYR A 44 5.43 -6.35 13.56
C TYR A 44 5.69 -7.63 12.74
N PHE A 45 6.66 -7.64 11.82
CA PHE A 45 6.90 -8.76 10.91
C PHE A 45 7.22 -10.08 11.60
N LYS A 46 7.80 -10.04 12.82
CA LYS A 46 8.00 -11.24 13.64
C LYS A 46 6.71 -12.02 13.96
N ASN A 47 5.55 -11.36 13.84
CA ASN A 47 4.23 -11.96 14.06
C ASN A 47 3.54 -12.36 12.74
N PHE A 48 4.23 -12.23 11.61
CA PHE A 48 3.69 -12.65 10.32
C PHE A 48 3.51 -14.17 10.30
N ARG A 49 2.26 -14.61 10.10
CA ARG A 49 1.87 -16.03 10.18
C ARG A 49 2.03 -16.81 8.88
N GLY A 50 2.24 -16.11 7.75
CA GLY A 50 2.31 -16.75 6.43
C GLY A 50 0.95 -17.08 5.80
N ASP A 51 -0.15 -16.55 6.35
CA ASP A 51 -1.52 -16.77 5.83
C ASP A 51 -1.78 -16.02 4.49
N SER A 52 -0.83 -15.21 4.03
CA SER A 52 -0.88 -14.43 2.78
C SER A 52 0.53 -14.30 2.19
N SER A 53 0.67 -13.67 1.01
CA SER A 53 2.00 -13.25 0.56
C SER A 53 2.56 -12.15 1.49
N VAL A 54 3.88 -11.97 1.46
CA VAL A 54 4.54 -10.88 2.20
C VAL A 54 4.09 -9.52 1.67
N LEU A 55 3.88 -9.40 0.35
CA LEU A 55 3.44 -8.16 -0.26
C LEU A 55 2.01 -7.80 0.15
N THR A 56 1.07 -8.76 0.17
CA THR A 56 -0.29 -8.58 0.72
C THR A 56 -0.26 -8.05 2.16
N TYR A 57 0.62 -8.62 2.99
CA TYR A 57 0.79 -8.17 4.39
C TYR A 57 1.28 -6.73 4.47
N ILE A 58 2.26 -6.35 3.65
CA ILE A 58 2.80 -4.98 3.63
C ILE A 58 1.77 -4.00 3.09
N TYR A 59 1.04 -4.34 2.02
CA TYR A 59 -0.05 -3.52 1.48
C TYR A 59 -1.15 -3.26 2.51
N ARG A 60 -1.53 -4.25 3.33
CA ARG A 60 -2.49 -4.02 4.43
C ARG A 60 -2.00 -2.98 5.43
N ILE A 61 -0.71 -2.97 5.76
CA ILE A 61 -0.11 -1.94 6.62
C ILE A 61 -0.13 -0.58 5.89
N ALA A 62 0.23 -0.55 4.61
CA ALA A 62 0.27 0.67 3.80
C ALA A 62 -1.11 1.32 3.68
N VAL A 63 -2.18 0.54 3.45
CA VAL A 63 -3.57 1.02 3.44
C VAL A 63 -3.92 1.70 4.75
N ASN A 64 -3.59 1.06 5.88
CA ASN A 64 -3.88 1.61 7.21
C ASN A 64 -3.12 2.92 7.48
N GLU A 65 -1.84 2.99 7.13
CA GLU A 65 -1.08 4.24 7.28
C GLU A 65 -1.60 5.33 6.35
N THR A 66 -2.00 4.99 5.13
CA THR A 66 -2.58 5.94 4.18
C THR A 66 -3.91 6.51 4.68
N LYS A 67 -4.82 5.66 5.17
CA LYS A 67 -6.09 6.10 5.78
C LYS A 67 -5.86 7.02 6.96
N LYS A 68 -4.94 6.65 7.86
CA LYS A 68 -4.56 7.47 9.01
C LYS A 68 -3.98 8.83 8.59
N PHE A 69 -3.17 8.86 7.53
CA PHE A 69 -2.62 10.09 6.97
C PHE A 69 -3.71 11.00 6.41
N ILE A 70 -4.60 10.45 5.58
CA ILE A 70 -5.71 11.19 4.97
C ILE A 70 -6.66 11.74 6.03
N SER A 71 -7.04 10.92 7.03
CA SER A 71 -7.90 11.34 8.13
C SER A 71 -7.34 12.54 8.90
N LYS A 72 -6.01 12.65 9.02
CA LYS A 72 -5.33 13.79 9.66
C LYS A 72 -5.28 15.05 8.78
N LYS A 73 -5.27 14.91 7.45
CA LYS A 73 -5.17 16.06 6.53
C LYS A 73 -6.50 16.78 6.27
N ARG A 74 -7.66 16.18 6.59
CA ARG A 74 -9.03 16.76 6.53
C ARG A 74 -9.50 17.43 5.23
N ASP A 75 -8.66 17.58 4.20
CA ASP A 75 -9.03 17.99 2.85
C ASP A 75 -8.59 16.91 1.85
N PHE A 76 -9.56 16.32 1.13
CA PHE A 76 -9.27 15.56 -0.09
C PHE A 76 -9.10 16.58 -1.23
N PRO A 77 -7.89 16.80 -1.78
CA PRO A 77 -7.80 17.54 -3.02
C PRO A 77 -8.46 16.74 -4.14
N GLU A 78 -9.39 17.41 -4.82
CA GLU A 78 -10.03 16.95 -6.04
C GLU A 78 -8.99 16.87 -7.18
N ARG A 79 -8.94 15.70 -7.83
CA ARG A 79 -8.66 15.44 -9.27
C ARG A 79 -7.21 15.17 -9.77
N VAL A 80 -7.20 14.15 -10.64
CA VAL A 80 -6.32 13.79 -11.78
C VAL A 80 -5.28 12.67 -11.59
N PHE A 81 -5.39 11.66 -12.47
CA PHE A 81 -4.69 10.37 -12.47
C PHE A 81 -3.47 10.36 -13.43
N PRO A 82 -2.29 9.92 -12.98
CA PRO A 82 -1.36 9.18 -13.84
C PRO A 82 -1.63 7.66 -13.82
N SER A 83 -1.51 7.04 -14.99
CA SER A 83 -1.87 5.66 -15.35
C SER A 83 -1.04 4.57 -14.64
N VAL A 84 -1.72 3.49 -14.23
CA VAL A 84 -1.20 2.29 -13.52
C VAL A 84 -0.43 1.32 -14.44
N TYR A 85 0.32 1.81 -15.44
CA TYR A 85 0.95 0.93 -16.45
C TYR A 85 2.20 0.13 -16.00
N SER A 86 2.37 -0.19 -14.71
CA SER A 86 3.62 -0.88 -14.28
C SER A 86 3.48 -1.81 -13.08
N LEU A 87 2.30 -2.39 -12.83
CA LEU A 87 2.20 -3.55 -11.94
C LEU A 87 2.50 -4.82 -12.74
N THR A 88 3.30 -5.70 -12.16
CA THR A 88 3.42 -7.10 -12.60
C THR A 88 2.11 -7.84 -12.29
N THR A 89 1.88 -8.99 -12.94
CA THR A 89 0.70 -9.82 -12.69
C THR A 89 0.61 -10.27 -11.23
N GLU A 90 1.74 -10.60 -10.61
CA GLU A 90 1.79 -11.00 -9.19
C GLU A 90 1.43 -9.83 -8.27
N GLU A 91 1.97 -8.64 -8.51
CA GLU A 91 1.62 -7.44 -7.73
C GLU A 91 0.15 -7.05 -7.87
N TYR A 92 -0.48 -7.30 -9.03
CA TYR A 92 -1.92 -7.08 -9.23
C TYR A 92 -2.77 -8.07 -8.43
N LEU A 93 -2.42 -9.36 -8.45
CA LEU A 93 -3.13 -10.38 -7.68
C LEU A 93 -3.02 -10.11 -6.18
N ASP A 94 -1.82 -9.80 -5.69
CA ASP A 94 -1.60 -9.43 -4.29
C ASP A 94 -2.38 -8.19 -3.89
N LEU A 95 -2.48 -7.20 -4.78
CA LEU A 95 -3.27 -5.99 -4.55
C LEU A 95 -4.76 -6.32 -4.51
N HIS A 96 -5.25 -7.11 -5.47
CA HIS A 96 -6.64 -7.53 -5.55
C HIS A 96 -7.10 -8.23 -4.26
N ASP A 97 -6.31 -9.18 -3.75
CA ASP A 97 -6.59 -9.90 -2.50
C ASP A 97 -6.71 -8.94 -1.29
N VAL A 98 -5.89 -7.89 -1.26
CA VAL A 98 -5.99 -6.87 -0.21
C VAL A 98 -7.29 -6.11 -0.35
N LEU A 99 -7.60 -5.64 -1.56
CA LEU A 99 -8.79 -4.84 -1.84
C LEU A 99 -10.07 -5.61 -1.50
N GLU A 100 -10.21 -6.87 -1.92
CA GLU A 100 -11.36 -7.70 -1.58
C GLU A 100 -11.55 -7.92 -0.08
N SER A 101 -10.47 -7.82 0.69
CA SER A 101 -10.52 -7.93 2.16
C SER A 101 -10.86 -6.63 2.88
N LEU A 102 -10.99 -5.51 2.15
CA LEU A 102 -11.45 -4.23 2.70
C LEU A 102 -12.98 -4.21 2.81
N ASP A 103 -13.50 -3.31 3.62
CA ASP A 103 -14.94 -3.04 3.59
C ASP A 103 -15.36 -2.46 2.23
N ARG A 104 -16.66 -2.54 1.94
CA ARG A 104 -17.19 -2.21 0.62
C ARG A 104 -16.95 -0.75 0.22
N GLU A 105 -16.97 0.16 1.21
CA GLU A 105 -16.70 1.59 0.98
C GLU A 105 -15.24 1.82 0.62
N ASP A 106 -14.30 1.25 1.36
CA ASP A 106 -12.87 1.36 1.07
C ASP A 106 -12.49 0.63 -0.24
N TYR A 107 -13.12 -0.51 -0.53
CA TYR A 107 -12.97 -1.21 -1.80
C TYR A 107 -13.41 -0.32 -2.96
N GLU A 108 -14.63 0.22 -2.94
CA GLU A 108 -15.13 1.08 -4.02
C GLU A 108 -14.26 2.33 -4.16
N ILE A 109 -13.91 3.01 -3.07
CA ILE A 109 -13.06 4.21 -3.13
C ILE A 109 -11.70 3.90 -3.75
N ILE A 110 -11.05 2.80 -3.35
CA ILE A 110 -9.72 2.47 -3.86
C ILE A 110 -9.82 1.90 -5.26
N TYR A 111 -10.76 1.00 -5.53
CA TYR A 111 -10.96 0.38 -6.84
C TYR A 111 -11.32 1.43 -7.90
N LEU A 112 -12.30 2.31 -7.64
CA LEU A 112 -12.67 3.41 -8.54
C LEU A 112 -11.52 4.42 -8.72
N ARG A 113 -10.64 4.58 -7.73
CA ARG A 113 -9.45 5.45 -7.85
C ARG A 113 -8.25 4.79 -8.54
N PHE A 114 -8.23 3.46 -8.63
CA PHE A 114 -7.12 2.71 -9.22
C PHE A 114 -7.43 2.17 -10.62
N PHE A 115 -8.67 1.78 -10.89
CA PHE A 115 -9.04 0.98 -12.05
C PHE A 115 -10.07 1.64 -12.98
N ASP A 116 -10.83 2.63 -12.52
CA ASP A 116 -11.68 3.43 -13.42
C ASP A 116 -10.81 4.48 -14.13
N ASN A 117 -10.50 4.19 -15.40
CA ASN A 117 -10.41 5.21 -16.45
C ASN A 117 -11.82 5.42 -17.03
#